data_AF-A0A533Z894-F1
#
_entry.id   AF-A0A533Z894-F1
#
_cell.length_a   1.000
_cell.length_b   1.000
_cell.length_c   1.000
_cell.angle_alpha   90.00
_cell.angle_beta   90.00
_cell.angle_gamma   90.00
#
_symmetry.space_group_name_H-M   'P 1'
#
loop_
_entity.id
_entity.type
_entity.pdbx_description
1 polymer ?
#
loop_
_entity_poly.entity_id
_entity_poly.type
_entity_poly.pdbx_seq_one_letter_code
_entity_poly.pdbx_strand_id
1 'polypeptide(L)'
;MDENVKLTMSTQPDNGGITIALDPTILIKNDLDNSAAKLTIDCNKPGMYAINVFESNNYTVVFPVKISPSTGFTVTANPSSLSDFPCRCPLNSTITVQSAGKFAGTVDLILTMFPNESSELQCWLSSTQVTISTPGGAATSTLTCIREHTLGGGFIAVISATSTENVEKTDTTYVVIGLEGP
;
A
#
# COMPACT_ATOMS: atom_id res chain seq x y z
N MET A 1 14.46 13.45 -31.25
CA MET A 1 15.09 12.15 -31.58
C MET A 1 14.24 11.13 -30.87
N ASP A 2 13.65 10.17 -31.58
CA ASP A 2 12.67 9.28 -30.99
C ASP A 2 13.40 8.20 -30.19
N GLU A 3 13.15 8.13 -28.88
CA GLU A 3 13.77 7.16 -27.98
C GLU A 3 12.76 6.05 -27.62
N ASN A 4 13.15 4.79 -27.83
CA ASN A 4 12.33 3.66 -27.43
C ASN A 4 12.57 3.35 -25.95
N VAL A 5 11.51 3.52 -25.16
CA VAL A 5 11.48 3.22 -23.73
C VAL A 5 10.77 1.89 -23.53
N LYS A 6 11.48 0.87 -23.06
CA LYS A 6 10.89 -0.43 -22.74
C LYS A 6 10.40 -0.43 -21.30
N LEU A 7 9.14 -0.81 -21.11
CA LEU A 7 8.55 -1.02 -19.80
C LEU A 7 8.56 -2.51 -19.46
N THR A 8 8.94 -2.85 -18.24
CA THR A 8 8.73 -4.18 -17.66
C THR A 8 7.97 -4.05 -16.36
N MET A 9 7.40 -5.15 -15.88
CA MET A 9 6.53 -5.14 -14.71
C MET A 9 6.69 -6.38 -13.86
N SER A 10 6.52 -6.24 -12.55
CA SER A 10 6.49 -7.35 -11.61
C SER A 10 5.46 -7.09 -10.51
N THR A 11 5.04 -8.16 -9.83
CA THR A 11 4.12 -8.08 -8.69
C THR A 11 4.77 -8.59 -7.43
N GLN A 12 4.41 -7.97 -6.30
CA GLN A 12 4.73 -8.48 -4.97
C GLN A 12 3.46 -8.58 -4.12
N PRO A 13 3.16 -9.75 -3.52
CA PRO A 13 3.83 -11.04 -3.72
C PRO A 13 3.53 -11.66 -5.10
N ASP A 14 4.49 -12.38 -5.67
CA ASP A 14 4.30 -13.14 -6.92
C ASP A 14 3.65 -14.51 -6.61
N ASN A 15 2.34 -14.50 -6.32
CA ASN A 15 1.58 -15.68 -5.90
C ASN A 15 0.48 -16.10 -6.89
N GLY A 16 0.51 -15.55 -8.12
CA GLY A 16 -0.50 -15.78 -9.16
C GLY A 16 -1.91 -15.29 -8.81
N GLY A 17 -2.06 -14.45 -7.78
CA GLY A 17 -3.33 -13.85 -7.38
C GLY A 17 -3.77 -12.64 -8.21
N ILE A 18 -2.84 -12.12 -9.01
CA ILE A 18 -3.01 -10.97 -9.89
C ILE A 18 -2.33 -11.30 -11.24
N THR A 19 -2.98 -10.90 -12.33
CA THR A 19 -2.41 -10.89 -13.67
C THR A 19 -2.36 -9.44 -14.13
N ILE A 20 -1.20 -9.03 -14.65
CA ILE A 20 -0.94 -7.66 -15.07
C ILE A 20 -0.51 -7.64 -16.53
N ALA A 21 -0.93 -6.62 -17.26
CA ALA A 21 -0.54 -6.42 -18.65
C ALA A 21 -0.33 -4.93 -18.94
N LEU A 22 0.66 -4.63 -19.78
CA LEU A 22 0.92 -3.28 -20.31
C LEU A 22 0.68 -3.29 -21.81
N ASP A 23 -0.06 -2.29 -22.29
CA ASP A 23 -0.29 -2.07 -23.71
C ASP A 23 -0.19 -0.57 -24.06
N PRO A 24 0.81 -0.12 -24.84
CA PRO A 24 1.97 -0.89 -25.32
C PRO A 24 3.06 -1.11 -24.24
N THR A 25 3.92 -2.13 -24.42
CA THR A 25 5.10 -2.39 -23.56
C THR A 25 6.33 -1.56 -23.95
N ILE A 26 6.29 -0.91 -25.12
CA ILE A 26 7.32 0.00 -25.61
C ILE A 26 6.63 1.34 -25.85
N LEU A 27 7.14 2.38 -25.19
CA LEU A 27 6.75 3.76 -25.42
C LEU A 27 7.79 4.43 -26.31
N ILE A 28 7.33 5.24 -27.25
CA ILE A 28 8.20 6.07 -28.09
C ILE A 28 8.19 7.46 -27.47
N LYS A 29 9.31 7.87 -26.87
CA LYS A 29 9.43 9.19 -26.26
C LYS A 29 9.84 10.18 -27.33
N ASN A 30 8.95 11.12 -27.63
CA ASN A 30 9.18 12.23 -28.54
C ASN A 30 9.06 13.54 -27.76
N ASP A 31 9.91 14.53 -28.04
CA ASP A 31 10.01 15.79 -27.28
C ASP A 31 8.72 16.66 -27.28
N LEU A 32 7.67 16.22 -27.96
CA LEU A 32 6.43 16.97 -28.20
C LEU A 32 5.15 16.22 -27.76
N ASP A 33 5.22 14.94 -27.39
CA ASP A 33 4.04 14.12 -27.08
C ASP A 33 4.19 13.31 -25.78
N ASN A 34 3.11 13.27 -25.00
CA ASN A 34 3.00 12.40 -23.83
C ASN A 34 2.60 10.98 -24.28
N SER A 35 3.57 10.09 -24.36
CA SER A 35 3.33 8.66 -24.60
C SER A 35 2.87 7.97 -23.32
N ALA A 36 1.78 7.19 -23.39
CA ALA A 36 1.19 6.50 -22.24
C ALA A 36 0.98 5.01 -22.53
N ALA A 37 1.19 4.16 -21.52
CA ALA A 37 0.83 2.75 -21.55
C ALA A 37 -0.41 2.49 -20.68
N LYS A 38 -1.31 1.63 -21.15
CA LYS A 38 -2.44 1.16 -20.36
C LYS A 38 -1.99 -0.02 -19.49
N LEU A 39 -2.03 0.17 -18.17
CA LEU A 39 -1.92 -0.90 -17.20
C LEU A 39 -3.29 -1.58 -17.02
N THR A 40 -3.38 -2.86 -17.38
CA THR A 40 -4.55 -3.70 -17.12
C THR A 40 -4.23 -4.64 -15.97
N ILE A 41 -5.16 -4.74 -15.03
CA ILE A 41 -5.05 -5.51 -13.81
C ILE A 41 -6.26 -6.43 -13.73
N ASP A 42 -6.02 -7.74 -13.73
CA ASP A 42 -7.02 -8.77 -13.49
C ASP A 42 -6.67 -9.53 -12.20
N CYS A 43 -7.66 -9.74 -11.34
CA CYS A 43 -7.43 -10.20 -9.99
C CYS A 43 -8.38 -11.32 -9.62
N ASN A 44 -7.82 -12.45 -9.19
CA ASN A 44 -8.59 -13.64 -8.85
C ASN A 44 -8.55 -13.96 -7.34
N LYS A 45 -7.77 -13.21 -6.55
CA LYS A 45 -7.66 -13.36 -5.10
C LYS A 45 -7.65 -11.99 -4.40
N PRO A 46 -8.38 -11.83 -3.28
CA PRO A 46 -8.19 -10.69 -2.41
C PRO A 46 -6.75 -10.63 -1.89
N GLY A 47 -6.25 -9.42 -1.71
CA GLY A 47 -4.85 -9.20 -1.37
C GLY A 47 -4.42 -7.77 -1.64
N MET A 48 -3.20 -7.49 -1.23
CA MET A 48 -2.47 -6.30 -1.63
C MET A 48 -1.37 -6.71 -2.59
N TYR A 49 -1.32 -6.04 -3.73
CA TYR A 49 -0.30 -6.25 -4.73
C TYR A 49 0.44 -4.95 -4.96
N ALA A 50 1.76 -4.96 -4.78
CA ALA A 50 2.63 -3.92 -5.28
C ALA A 50 2.97 -4.25 -6.74
N ILE A 51 2.49 -3.44 -7.67
CA ILE A 51 2.88 -3.53 -9.08
C ILE A 51 4.07 -2.61 -9.29
N ASN A 52 5.22 -3.17 -9.56
CA ASN A 52 6.41 -2.44 -9.94
C ASN A 52 6.41 -2.26 -11.45
N VAL A 53 6.47 -1.03 -11.94
CA VAL A 53 6.71 -0.73 -13.35
C VAL A 53 8.11 -0.17 -13.48
N PHE A 54 8.94 -0.81 -14.29
CA PHE A 54 10.32 -0.43 -14.53
C PHE A 54 10.46 0.23 -15.89
N GLU A 55 11.08 1.40 -15.90
CA GLU A 55 11.74 1.92 -17.09
C GLU A 55 13.14 1.31 -17.19
N SER A 56 13.67 1.09 -18.39
CA SER A 56 15.06 0.66 -18.61
C SER A 56 16.11 1.53 -17.90
N ASN A 57 15.72 2.71 -17.42
CA ASN A 57 16.53 3.68 -16.66
C ASN A 57 16.37 3.58 -15.11
N ASN A 58 15.96 2.43 -14.56
CA ASN A 58 15.87 2.13 -13.11
C ASN A 58 14.79 2.88 -12.30
N TYR A 59 13.84 3.57 -12.94
CA TYR A 59 12.72 4.15 -12.21
C TYR A 59 11.67 3.07 -11.89
N THR A 60 11.31 2.92 -10.61
CA THR A 60 10.27 1.98 -10.16
C THR A 60 9.07 2.77 -9.69
N VAL A 61 7.94 2.65 -10.38
CA VAL A 61 6.65 3.13 -9.88
C VAL A 61 5.94 1.96 -9.20
N VAL A 62 5.57 2.13 -7.93
CA VAL A 62 4.82 1.14 -7.17
C VAL A 62 3.35 1.53 -7.13
N PHE A 63 2.49 0.73 -7.77
CA PHE A 63 1.04 0.87 -7.63
C PHE A 63 0.53 -0.13 -6.60
N PRO A 64 0.02 0.33 -5.45
CA PRO A 64 -0.62 -0.55 -4.50
C PRO A 64 -2.06 -0.82 -4.93
N VAL A 65 -2.36 -2.08 -5.23
CA VAL A 65 -3.72 -2.52 -5.56
C VAL A 65 -4.35 -3.15 -4.34
N LYS A 66 -5.46 -2.57 -3.87
CA LYS A 66 -6.27 -3.10 -2.77
C LYS A 66 -7.43 -3.91 -3.28
N ILE A 67 -7.53 -5.15 -2.83
CA ILE A 67 -8.67 -6.03 -3.09
C ILE A 67 -9.16 -6.58 -1.76
N SER A 68 -10.28 -6.06 -1.30
CA SER A 68 -10.90 -6.50 -0.04
C SER A 68 -12.21 -7.23 -0.35
N PRO A 69 -12.46 -8.40 0.26
CA PRO A 69 -13.82 -8.93 0.33
C PRO A 69 -14.72 -7.93 1.08
N SER A 70 -16.05 -8.10 1.01
CA SER A 70 -16.93 -7.34 1.91
C SER A 70 -16.65 -7.78 3.35
N THR A 71 -16.05 -6.92 4.15
CA THR A 71 -15.67 -7.19 5.54
C THR A 71 -16.67 -6.60 6.53
N GLY A 72 -16.72 -7.14 7.76
CA GLY A 72 -17.47 -6.54 8.86
C GLY A 72 -16.90 -5.22 9.38
N PHE A 73 -15.79 -4.72 8.83
CA PHE A 73 -15.15 -3.47 9.24
C PHE A 73 -14.38 -2.82 8.09
N THR A 74 -14.06 -1.54 8.22
CA THR A 74 -13.22 -0.78 7.28
C THR A 74 -11.98 -0.25 7.98
N VAL A 75 -10.88 -0.11 7.24
CA VAL A 75 -9.65 0.52 7.75
C VAL A 75 -9.28 1.73 6.91
N THR A 76 -8.94 2.81 7.60
CA THR A 76 -8.56 4.10 7.02
C THR A 76 -7.32 4.63 7.73
N ALA A 77 -6.59 5.53 7.06
CA ALA A 77 -5.39 6.17 7.56
C ALA A 77 -5.53 7.69 7.38
N ASN A 78 -5.20 8.45 8.42
CA ASN A 78 -5.22 9.91 8.37
C ASN A 78 -4.01 10.51 9.09
N PRO A 79 -3.11 11.21 8.37
CA PRO A 79 -3.11 11.40 6.92
C PRO A 79 -2.82 10.10 6.14
N SER A 80 -3.30 10.02 4.90
CA SER A 80 -3.05 8.89 3.97
C SER A 80 -1.70 9.00 3.24
N SER A 81 -0.94 10.06 3.50
CA SER A 81 0.44 10.23 3.07
C SER A 81 1.24 10.92 4.16
N LEU A 82 2.51 10.56 4.28
CA LEU A 82 3.50 11.24 5.12
C LEU A 82 4.61 11.76 4.19
N SER A 83 4.67 13.08 4.02
CA SER A 83 5.68 13.78 3.25
C SER A 83 6.52 14.67 4.15
N ASP A 84 7.61 15.21 3.60
CA ASP A 84 8.38 16.29 4.21
C ASP A 84 8.95 15.96 5.59
N PHE A 85 9.54 14.77 5.77
CA PHE A 85 10.19 14.33 7.01
C PHE A 85 11.22 15.38 7.51
N PRO A 86 10.85 16.28 8.44
CA PRO A 86 11.72 17.38 8.82
C PRO A 86 12.74 16.82 9.81
N CYS A 87 14.03 17.03 9.56
CA CYS A 87 15.10 16.78 10.54
C CYS A 87 15.06 15.40 11.25
N ARG A 88 14.76 14.31 10.52
CA ARG A 88 14.65 12.95 11.09
C ARG A 88 13.58 12.81 12.20
N CYS A 89 12.60 13.72 12.27
CA CYS A 89 11.51 13.63 13.22
C CYS A 89 10.48 12.57 12.78
N PRO A 90 9.84 11.88 13.74
CA PRO A 90 8.75 10.96 13.45
C PRO A 90 7.53 11.70 12.87
N LEU A 91 7.00 11.16 11.79
CA LEU A 91 5.69 11.50 11.25
C LEU A 91 4.69 10.42 11.64
N ASN A 92 3.44 10.82 11.87
CA ASN A 92 2.40 9.93 12.37
C ASN A 92 1.19 9.89 11.44
N SER A 93 0.61 8.71 11.29
CA SER A 93 -0.71 8.49 10.69
C SER A 93 -1.60 7.72 11.65
N THR A 94 -2.81 8.22 11.89
CA THR A 94 -3.81 7.51 12.69
C THR A 94 -4.53 6.50 11.82
N ILE A 95 -4.43 5.24 12.22
CA ILE A 95 -5.07 4.10 11.58
C ILE A 95 -6.38 3.84 12.32
N THR A 96 -7.49 4.03 11.66
CA THR A 96 -8.83 3.83 12.23
C THR A 96 -9.45 2.58 11.65
N VAL A 97 -9.77 1.63 12.53
CA VAL A 97 -10.57 0.45 12.24
C VAL A 97 -11.99 0.75 12.70
N GLN A 98 -12.91 0.85 11.76
CA GLN A 98 -14.30 1.20 12.00
C GLN A 98 -15.18 -0.02 11.73
N SER A 99 -16.03 -0.39 12.69
CA SER A 99 -17.01 -1.45 12.50
C SER A 99 -18.02 -1.07 11.41
N ALA A 100 -18.34 -2.04 10.56
CA ALA A 100 -19.41 -1.99 9.59
C ALA A 100 -20.54 -2.96 10.03
N GLY A 101 -21.76 -2.43 10.16
CA GLY A 101 -22.91 -3.22 10.58
C GLY A 101 -22.79 -3.67 12.04
N LYS A 102 -22.78 -5.00 12.26
CA LYS A 102 -22.85 -5.60 13.61
C LYS A 102 -21.51 -6.09 14.16
N PHE A 103 -20.40 -5.83 13.47
CA PHE A 103 -19.09 -6.33 13.88
C PHE A 103 -18.66 -5.73 15.22
N ALA A 104 -18.29 -6.60 16.15
CA ALA A 104 -17.56 -6.27 17.37
C ALA A 104 -16.57 -7.40 17.60
N GLY A 105 -15.35 -7.07 17.99
CA GLY A 105 -14.29 -8.05 18.09
C GLY A 105 -12.91 -7.47 17.84
N THR A 106 -11.95 -8.38 17.78
CA THR A 106 -10.54 -8.04 17.68
C THR A 106 -10.07 -8.09 16.22
N VAL A 107 -9.27 -7.11 15.85
CA VAL A 107 -8.67 -6.95 14.52
C VAL A 107 -7.15 -6.86 14.67
N ASP A 108 -6.45 -7.80 14.08
CA ASP A 108 -5.00 -7.83 14.01
C ASP A 108 -4.51 -6.92 12.87
N LEU A 109 -3.52 -6.10 13.15
CA LEU A 109 -2.90 -5.16 12.23
C LEU A 109 -1.46 -5.61 11.92
N ILE A 110 -1.16 -5.83 10.65
CA ILE A 110 0.19 -6.16 10.17
C ILE A 110 0.65 -5.04 9.24
N LEU A 111 1.80 -4.43 9.58
CA LEU A 111 2.48 -3.44 8.78
C LEU A 111 3.45 -4.12 7.82
N THR A 112 3.43 -3.72 6.55
CA THR A 112 4.36 -4.15 5.51
C THR A 112 4.86 -2.93 4.75
N MET A 113 6.17 -2.85 4.53
CA MET A 113 6.82 -1.74 3.84
C MET A 113 7.24 -2.15 2.43
N PHE A 114 7.09 -1.24 1.47
CA PHE A 114 7.64 -1.43 0.11
C PHE A 114 8.47 -0.22 -0.33
N PRO A 115 9.63 -0.45 -0.97
CA PRO A 115 10.35 -1.73 -1.03
C PRO A 115 10.70 -2.27 0.37
N ASN A 116 10.71 -3.58 0.52
CA ASN A 116 10.80 -4.32 1.79
C ASN A 116 12.19 -4.27 2.47
N GLU A 117 13.18 -3.67 1.82
CA GLU A 117 14.61 -3.72 2.19
C GLU A 117 15.23 -2.33 2.38
N SER A 118 14.46 -1.32 2.79
CA SER A 118 15.05 -0.01 3.07
C SER A 118 15.42 0.15 4.54
N SER A 119 16.71 0.10 4.83
CA SER A 119 17.27 0.50 6.13
C SER A 119 17.08 1.99 6.44
N GLU A 120 16.59 2.77 5.48
CA GLU A 120 16.51 4.23 5.55
C GLU A 120 15.17 4.73 6.13
N LEU A 121 14.18 3.84 6.23
CA LEU A 121 12.83 4.14 6.69
C LEU A 121 12.35 3.09 7.69
N GLN A 122 12.13 3.52 8.92
CA GLN A 122 11.62 2.68 10.00
C GLN A 122 10.19 3.11 10.33
N CYS A 123 9.26 2.17 10.27
CA CYS A 123 7.87 2.40 10.62
C CYS A 123 7.39 1.33 11.60
N TRP A 124 6.54 1.72 12.56
CA TRP A 124 5.92 0.80 13.51
C TRP A 124 4.52 1.27 13.90
N LEU A 125 3.71 0.32 14.35
CA LEU A 125 2.37 0.58 14.89
C LEU A 125 2.43 0.68 16.41
N SER A 126 1.67 1.60 17.01
CA SER A 126 1.52 1.68 18.47
C SER A 126 0.84 0.45 19.05
N SER A 127 -0.02 -0.20 18.26
CA SER A 127 -0.58 -1.52 18.55
C SER A 127 -0.75 -2.34 17.27
N THR A 128 -0.38 -3.60 17.31
CA THR A 128 -0.62 -4.59 16.24
C THR A 128 -1.97 -5.28 16.38
N GLN A 129 -2.78 -4.89 17.37
CA GLN A 129 -4.11 -5.45 17.60
C GLN A 129 -5.02 -4.37 18.16
N VAL A 130 -6.23 -4.26 17.63
CA VAL A 130 -7.24 -3.31 18.12
C VAL A 130 -8.57 -4.01 18.33
N THR A 131 -9.27 -3.65 19.40
CA THR A 131 -10.56 -4.26 19.74
C THR A 131 -11.67 -3.24 19.58
N ILE A 132 -12.67 -3.59 18.76
CA ILE A 132 -13.91 -2.84 18.66
C ILE A 132 -14.90 -3.44 19.66
N SER A 133 -15.08 -2.76 20.79
CA SER A 133 -15.89 -3.27 21.91
C SER A 133 -17.40 -3.21 21.65
N THR A 134 -17.85 -2.39 20.71
CA THR A 134 -19.28 -2.20 20.41
C THR A 134 -19.54 -2.19 18.91
N PRO A 135 -20.64 -2.80 18.43
CA PRO A 135 -21.08 -2.67 17.05
C PRO A 135 -21.22 -1.20 16.63
N GLY A 136 -20.68 -0.85 15.46
CA GLY A 136 -20.61 0.55 14.99
C GLY A 136 -19.54 1.41 15.68
N GLY A 137 -18.81 0.86 16.65
CA GLY A 137 -17.66 1.52 17.27
C GLY A 137 -16.42 1.54 16.37
N ALA A 138 -15.39 2.23 16.86
CA ALA A 138 -14.09 2.32 16.20
C ALA A 138 -12.97 2.03 17.19
N ALA A 139 -11.84 1.56 16.67
CA ALA A 139 -10.60 1.45 17.41
C ALA A 139 -9.46 2.01 16.56
N THR A 140 -8.40 2.48 17.21
CA THR A 140 -7.31 3.18 16.52
C THR A 140 -5.94 2.63 16.91
N SER A 141 -5.02 2.65 15.96
CA SER A 141 -3.59 2.47 16.15
C SER A 141 -2.85 3.63 15.48
N THR A 142 -1.68 4.00 15.96
CA THR A 142 -0.86 5.05 15.35
C THR A 142 0.28 4.40 14.60
N LEU A 143 0.39 4.65 13.30
CA LEU A 143 1.59 4.39 12.52
C LEU A 143 2.55 5.53 12.74
N THR A 144 3.75 5.23 13.23
CA THR A 144 4.85 6.18 13.33
C THR A 144 5.95 5.76 12.38
N CYS A 145 6.44 6.70 11.57
CA CYS A 145 7.54 6.49 10.65
C CYS A 145 8.66 7.50 10.93
N ILE A 146 9.90 7.03 10.96
CA ILE A 146 11.12 7.85 11.01
C ILE A 146 11.96 7.52 9.79
N ARG A 147 12.48 8.58 9.16
CA ARG A 147 13.43 8.46 8.07
C ARG A 147 14.83 8.84 8.56
N GLU A 148 15.81 7.98 8.32
CA GLU A 148 17.19 8.21 8.73
C GLU A 148 18.00 9.03 7.71
N HIS A 149 17.67 8.97 6.41
CA HIS A 149 18.45 9.63 5.35
C HIS A 149 17.58 10.38 4.31
N THR A 150 18.13 11.44 3.72
CA THR A 150 17.46 12.34 2.74
C THR A 150 17.45 11.78 1.31
N LEU A 151 17.37 10.46 1.13
CA LEU A 151 17.43 9.87 -0.20
C LEU A 151 16.08 9.99 -0.93
N GLY A 152 16.18 10.23 -2.24
CA GLY A 152 15.04 10.28 -3.14
C GLY A 152 14.48 8.88 -3.39
N GLY A 153 13.17 8.72 -3.28
CA GLY A 153 12.49 7.44 -3.45
C GLY A 153 11.09 7.48 -2.84
N GLY A 154 10.12 6.90 -3.54
CA GLY A 154 8.76 6.72 -3.04
C GLY A 154 8.68 5.41 -2.26
N PHE A 155 8.30 5.48 -0.99
CA PHE A 155 8.00 4.31 -0.18
C PHE A 155 6.49 4.24 0.05
N ILE A 156 5.98 3.04 0.31
CA ILE A 156 4.60 2.87 0.77
C ILE A 156 4.57 2.00 2.02
N ALA A 157 3.75 2.40 2.99
CA ALA A 157 3.34 1.56 4.10
C ALA A 157 1.98 0.94 3.78
N VAL A 158 1.88 -0.37 3.94
CA VAL A 158 0.64 -1.13 3.78
C VAL A 158 0.28 -1.72 5.13
N ILE A 159 -0.94 -1.47 5.58
CA ILE A 159 -1.48 -2.08 6.79
C ILE A 159 -2.58 -3.04 6.37
N SER A 160 -2.39 -4.32 6.69
CA SER A 160 -3.43 -5.33 6.59
C SER A 160 -4.11 -5.48 7.95
N ALA A 161 -5.43 -5.54 7.92
CA ALA A 161 -6.27 -5.64 9.10
C ALA A 161 -7.15 -6.87 8.98
N THR A 162 -6.97 -7.83 9.88
CA THR A 162 -7.58 -9.18 9.79
C THR A 162 -8.36 -9.48 11.06
N SER A 163 -9.56 -10.03 10.92
CA SER A 163 -10.31 -10.62 12.04
C SER A 163 -10.72 -12.06 11.74
N THR A 164 -10.59 -12.92 12.73
CA THR A 164 -10.97 -14.35 12.70
C THR A 164 -12.20 -14.65 13.57
N GLU A 165 -12.82 -13.63 14.17
CA GLU A 165 -13.98 -13.77 15.07
C GLU A 165 -15.19 -14.42 14.37
N ASN A 166 -15.28 -14.29 13.03
CA ASN A 166 -16.14 -15.16 12.24
C ASN A 166 -15.36 -16.42 11.85
N VAL A 167 -15.59 -17.52 12.58
CA VAL A 167 -14.90 -18.81 12.35
C VAL A 167 -15.12 -19.36 10.93
N GLU A 168 -16.20 -18.96 10.26
CA GLU A 168 -16.50 -19.33 8.87
C GLU A 168 -15.87 -18.40 7.82
N LYS A 169 -15.34 -17.24 8.22
CA LYS A 169 -14.82 -16.24 7.29
C LYS A 169 -13.78 -15.32 7.94
N THR A 170 -12.56 -15.37 7.41
CA THR A 170 -11.55 -14.35 7.69
C THR A 170 -11.89 -13.05 6.98
N ASP A 171 -12.14 -11.99 7.74
CA ASP A 171 -12.34 -10.66 7.20
C ASP A 171 -11.01 -9.92 7.15
N THR A 172 -10.52 -9.60 5.95
CA THR A 172 -9.27 -8.85 5.75
C THR A 172 -9.53 -7.59 4.92
N THR A 173 -9.05 -6.44 5.41
CA THR A 173 -9.04 -5.18 4.66
C THR A 173 -7.68 -4.51 4.79
N TYR A 174 -7.42 -3.52 3.94
CA TYR A 174 -6.10 -2.92 3.83
C TYR A 174 -6.16 -1.39 3.77
N VAL A 175 -5.09 -0.73 4.16
CA VAL A 175 -4.89 0.69 3.87
C VAL A 175 -3.46 0.92 3.40
N VAL A 176 -3.32 1.83 2.45
CA VAL A 176 -2.06 2.24 1.83
C VAL A 176 -1.76 3.66 2.28
N ILE A 177 -0.51 3.89 2.68
CA ILE A 177 -0.02 5.19 3.07
C ILE A 177 1.21 5.51 2.22
N GLY A 178 1.14 6.60 1.46
CA GLY A 178 2.26 7.09 0.67
C GLY A 178 3.32 7.73 1.57
N LEU A 179 4.59 7.41 1.35
CA LEU A 179 5.71 7.93 2.14
C LEU A 179 6.69 8.60 1.17
N GLU A 180 6.56 9.91 1.01
CA GLU A 180 7.30 10.68 0.01
C GLU A 180 8.46 11.43 0.67
N GLY A 181 9.60 11.47 -0.04
CA GLY A 181 10.72 12.34 0.32
C GLY A 181 10.56 13.74 -0.28
N PRO A 182 11.29 14.73 0.24
CA PRO A 182 11.45 16.02 -0.44
C PRO A 182 12.18 15.88 -1.79
#